data_AF-A0A7X5FAQ0-F1
#
_entry.id   AF-A0A7X5FAQ0-F1
#
_cell.length_a   1.000
_cell.length_b   1.000
_cell.length_c   1.000
_cell.angle_alpha   90.00
_cell.angle_beta   90.00
_cell.angle_gamma   90.00
#
_symmetry.space_group_name_H-M   'P 1'
#
loop_
_entity.id
_entity.type
_entity.pdbx_description
1 polymer ?
#
loop_
_entity_poly.entity_id
_entity_poly.type
_entity_poly.pdbx_seq_one_letter_code
_entity_poly.pdbx_strand_id
1 'polypeptide(L)'
;MQYPPEQDLSRFQQKINFTVEGITTPKVVTFKTLQTLGDFVALQNSFTKEFIPYRLDQVTESNFWTLPISGTSLLTDGNVRFVQDQNQQTYITFSNQEATSKTLNFNNPGLLRPSVLKMTLAPETQTPKSVTIRAILPGESQWSTILNKVPFRNTLSFPQIQPKQLEIEFETNNLLRLAELEWTTTNPALVKSQQISFYAAEGDSFILFTQPSFGQNRITSAVDSPTRKELNTPVFNLPPAMENPIYDRDFDKDGIFDSQDLCPRVTDPSNADTDKNGKGDACEDPDQDGYNSIEDNCPYVSNRDQLDSDRDGLGDKCDDTEGRLSEQSDWWINLSFGVMIIALLFLMGRSAWPKVKPKNK
;
A
#
# COMPACT_ATOMS: atom_id res chain seq x y z
N MET A 1 -2.12 -7.23 -19.54
CA MET A 1 -1.59 -7.48 -18.20
C MET A 1 -0.23 -6.85 -18.19
N GLN A 2 -0.13 -5.68 -17.59
CA GLN A 2 1.16 -5.06 -17.32
C GLN A 2 1.65 -5.72 -16.03
N TYR A 3 2.84 -6.29 -16.13
CA TYR A 3 3.54 -7.11 -15.16
C TYR A 3 3.53 -6.48 -13.77
N PRO A 4 3.54 -7.28 -12.70
CA PRO A 4 3.73 -6.68 -11.39
C PRO A 4 5.13 -6.04 -11.40
N PRO A 5 5.23 -4.74 -11.06
CA PRO A 5 6.45 -3.96 -11.19
C PRO A 5 7.54 -4.56 -10.29
N GLU A 6 8.76 -4.70 -10.82
CA GLU A 6 10.00 -5.09 -10.12
C GLU A 6 9.77 -5.95 -8.86
N GLN A 7 9.41 -7.21 -9.09
CA GLN A 7 8.81 -8.04 -8.05
C GLN A 7 9.80 -8.52 -7.01
N ASP A 8 9.60 -8.05 -5.79
CA ASP A 8 10.13 -8.68 -4.60
C ASP A 8 9.55 -10.11 -4.48
N LEU A 9 10.33 -11.09 -4.92
CA LEU A 9 9.97 -12.52 -4.90
C LEU A 9 9.71 -13.03 -3.48
N SER A 10 10.10 -12.28 -2.44
CA SER A 10 9.78 -12.57 -1.04
C SER A 10 8.27 -12.62 -0.78
N ARG A 11 7.44 -12.02 -1.64
CA ARG A 11 5.98 -11.96 -1.45
C ARG A 11 5.24 -13.23 -1.87
N PHE A 12 5.93 -14.19 -2.46
CA PHE A 12 5.36 -15.46 -2.90
C PHE A 12 5.82 -16.59 -1.99
N GLN A 13 4.89 -17.29 -1.35
CA GLN A 13 5.21 -18.38 -0.41
C GLN A 13 5.71 -19.64 -1.11
N GLN A 14 5.29 -19.85 -2.36
CA GLN A 14 5.61 -21.06 -3.11
C GLN A 14 6.16 -20.76 -4.50
N LYS A 15 6.93 -21.70 -5.01
CA LYS A 15 7.45 -21.74 -6.39
C LYS A 15 7.26 -23.12 -7.01
N ILE A 16 7.02 -23.14 -8.32
CA ILE A 16 6.85 -24.35 -9.13
C ILE A 16 7.83 -24.27 -10.29
N ASN A 17 8.75 -25.23 -10.37
CA ASN A 17 9.68 -25.33 -11.49
C ASN A 17 9.15 -26.35 -12.49
N PHE A 18 9.14 -25.99 -13.78
CA PHE A 18 8.69 -26.91 -14.82
C PHE A 18 9.34 -26.61 -16.17
N THR A 19 9.32 -27.59 -17.06
CA THR A 19 9.87 -27.53 -18.42
C THR A 19 8.77 -27.90 -19.41
N VAL A 20 8.71 -27.19 -20.54
CA VAL A 20 7.76 -27.46 -21.63
C VAL A 20 8.32 -28.55 -22.53
N GLU A 21 7.62 -29.66 -22.65
CA GLU A 21 8.00 -30.82 -23.48
C GLU A 21 6.85 -31.21 -24.42
N GLY A 22 7.17 -31.89 -25.53
CA GLY A 22 6.14 -32.46 -26.42
C GLY A 22 5.47 -31.45 -27.37
N ILE A 23 6.12 -30.32 -27.66
CA ILE A 23 5.70 -29.38 -28.70
C ILE A 23 6.78 -29.31 -29.79
N THR A 24 6.39 -29.37 -31.07
CA THR A 24 7.35 -29.38 -32.19
C THR A 24 7.68 -28.00 -32.73
N THR A 25 6.85 -27.00 -32.42
CA THR A 25 7.05 -25.61 -32.81
C THR A 25 6.63 -24.67 -31.67
N PRO A 26 7.27 -23.49 -31.55
CA PRO A 26 6.90 -22.50 -30.56
C PRO A 26 5.44 -22.05 -30.72
N LYS A 27 4.66 -22.16 -29.65
CA LYS A 27 3.22 -21.86 -29.65
C LYS A 27 2.73 -21.51 -28.25
N VAL A 28 1.48 -21.07 -28.17
CA VAL A 28 0.80 -20.93 -26.88
C VAL A 28 0.63 -22.32 -26.28
N VAL A 29 1.02 -22.47 -25.02
CA VAL A 29 0.80 -23.64 -24.18
C VAL A 29 -0.11 -23.26 -23.03
N THR A 30 -0.90 -24.22 -22.56
CA THR A 30 -1.82 -24.00 -21.44
C THR A 30 -1.58 -25.01 -20.34
N PHE A 31 -1.42 -24.53 -19.11
CA PHE A 31 -1.36 -25.35 -17.92
C PHE A 31 -2.67 -25.28 -17.16
N LYS A 32 -3.20 -26.42 -16.71
CA LYS A 32 -4.40 -26.47 -15.86
C LYS A 32 -4.05 -26.91 -14.45
N THR A 33 -4.71 -26.31 -13.47
CA THR A 33 -4.57 -26.64 -12.06
C THR A 33 -5.92 -27.04 -11.47
N LEU A 34 -5.90 -28.00 -10.56
CA LEU A 34 -7.09 -28.49 -9.85
C LEU A 34 -7.42 -27.69 -8.58
N GLN A 35 -6.60 -26.71 -8.26
CA GLN A 35 -6.75 -25.83 -7.11
C GLN A 35 -6.41 -24.40 -7.53
N THR A 36 -6.86 -23.44 -6.75
CA THR A 36 -6.49 -22.03 -6.89
C THR A 36 -5.00 -21.86 -6.60
N LEU A 37 -4.28 -21.21 -7.51
CA LEU A 37 -2.88 -20.79 -7.34
C LEU A 37 -2.78 -19.44 -6.61
N GLY A 38 -3.89 -18.96 -6.05
CA GLY A 38 -4.05 -17.59 -5.57
C GLY A 38 -4.53 -16.63 -6.66
N ASP A 39 -4.72 -15.37 -6.26
CA ASP A 39 -5.11 -14.27 -7.14
C ASP A 39 -3.91 -13.64 -7.87
N PHE A 40 -2.69 -13.91 -7.39
CA PHE A 40 -1.42 -13.44 -7.95
C PHE A 40 -0.47 -14.60 -8.15
N VAL A 41 -0.03 -14.76 -9.38
CA VAL A 41 1.10 -15.64 -9.71
C VAL A 41 2.18 -14.82 -10.41
N ALA A 42 3.39 -15.34 -10.54
CA ALA A 42 4.40 -14.72 -11.39
C ALA A 42 5.08 -15.83 -12.19
N LEU A 43 5.09 -15.69 -13.51
CA LEU A 43 5.78 -16.63 -14.39
C LEU A 43 7.08 -16.00 -14.86
N GLN A 44 8.19 -16.68 -14.59
CA GLN A 44 9.52 -16.23 -14.96
C GLN A 44 10.19 -17.29 -15.82
N ASN A 45 10.86 -16.88 -16.90
CA ASN A 45 11.77 -17.75 -17.63
C ASN A 45 12.98 -18.08 -16.74
N SER A 46 13.25 -19.38 -16.56
CA SER A 46 14.33 -19.85 -15.68
C SER A 46 15.72 -19.39 -16.13
N PHE A 47 15.92 -19.19 -17.44
CA PHE A 47 17.19 -18.80 -18.04
C PHE A 47 17.35 -17.28 -18.14
N THR A 48 16.42 -16.59 -18.83
CA THR A 48 16.53 -15.14 -19.05
C THR A 48 16.20 -14.32 -17.79
N LYS A 49 15.57 -14.94 -16.80
CA LYS A 49 14.98 -14.26 -15.62
C LYS A 49 13.90 -13.24 -15.99
N GLU A 50 13.46 -13.23 -17.24
CA GLU A 50 12.43 -12.34 -17.74
C GLU A 50 11.05 -12.86 -17.30
N PHE A 51 10.20 -11.94 -16.86
CA PHE A 51 8.82 -12.28 -16.52
C PHE A 51 7.98 -12.37 -17.78
N ILE A 52 7.22 -13.45 -17.89
CA ILE A 52 6.42 -13.75 -19.08
C ILE A 52 4.95 -13.45 -18.78
N PRO A 53 4.26 -12.77 -19.72
CA PRO A 53 2.86 -12.47 -19.54
C PRO A 53 2.08 -13.79 -19.61
N TYR A 54 1.31 -14.06 -18.58
CA TYR A 54 0.45 -15.23 -18.53
C TYR A 54 -1.00 -14.77 -18.38
N ARG A 55 -1.94 -15.61 -18.81
CA ARG A 55 -3.38 -15.38 -18.62
C ARG A 55 -3.93 -16.39 -17.62
N LEU A 56 -4.48 -15.91 -16.50
CA LEU A 56 -5.29 -16.71 -15.58
C LEU A 56 -6.75 -16.66 -16.03
N ASP A 57 -7.30 -17.79 -16.49
CA ASP A 57 -8.75 -17.93 -16.63
C ASP A 57 -9.31 -18.74 -15.45
N GLN A 58 -10.38 -18.23 -14.85
CA GLN A 58 -11.12 -18.88 -13.78
C GLN A 58 -12.52 -19.23 -14.27
N VAL A 59 -13.03 -20.40 -13.89
CA VAL A 59 -14.47 -20.71 -14.00
C VAL A 59 -15.10 -20.39 -12.65
N THR A 60 -15.89 -19.32 -12.58
CA THR A 60 -16.51 -18.83 -11.33
C THR A 60 -18.02 -18.69 -11.47
N GLU A 61 -18.78 -19.18 -10.48
CA GLU A 61 -20.12 -18.67 -10.19
C GLU A 61 -19.97 -17.32 -9.46
N SER A 62 -20.64 -16.28 -9.93
CA SER A 62 -20.53 -14.91 -9.41
C SER A 62 -21.80 -14.50 -8.66
N ASN A 63 -21.64 -14.04 -7.42
CA ASN A 63 -22.66 -13.24 -6.74
C ASN A 63 -22.43 -11.75 -7.08
N PHE A 64 -23.50 -11.07 -7.50
CA PHE A 64 -23.48 -9.66 -7.89
C PHE A 64 -23.75 -8.76 -6.67
N TRP A 65 -22.99 -7.67 -6.55
CA TRP A 65 -23.16 -6.69 -5.47
C TRP A 65 -23.24 -5.26 -6.02
N THR A 66 -24.09 -4.45 -5.40
CA THR A 66 -24.17 -3.00 -5.64
C THR A 66 -23.48 -2.23 -4.51
N LEU A 67 -22.59 -1.30 -4.84
CA LEU A 67 -21.85 -0.48 -3.86
C LEU A 67 -22.47 0.92 -3.72
N PRO A 68 -22.70 1.46 -2.53
CA PRO A 68 -23.11 2.86 -2.42
C PRO A 68 -22.03 3.79 -3.00
N ILE A 69 -22.36 4.51 -4.06
CA ILE A 69 -21.50 5.53 -4.67
C ILE A 69 -21.68 6.84 -3.92
N SER A 70 -20.59 7.50 -3.55
CA SER A 70 -20.62 8.75 -2.78
C SER A 70 -19.44 9.63 -3.14
N GLY A 71 -19.70 10.93 -3.34
CA GLY A 71 -18.62 11.90 -3.59
C GLY A 71 -18.09 11.88 -5.02
N THR A 72 -18.99 11.92 -6.01
CA THR A 72 -18.60 12.14 -7.40
C THR A 72 -18.51 13.65 -7.66
N SER A 73 -17.30 14.20 -7.59
CA SER A 73 -17.06 15.63 -7.80
C SER A 73 -17.15 16.08 -9.27
N LEU A 74 -17.47 15.17 -10.19
CA LEU A 74 -17.28 15.40 -11.63
C LEU A 74 -18.42 14.86 -12.52
N LEU A 75 -19.63 14.62 -12.02
CA LEU A 75 -20.74 14.22 -12.93
C LEU A 75 -21.44 15.45 -13.50
N THR A 76 -21.53 15.53 -14.83
CA THR A 76 -22.30 16.60 -15.51
C THR A 76 -23.74 16.21 -15.76
N ASP A 77 -24.03 14.91 -15.85
CA ASP A 77 -25.38 14.37 -16.10
C ASP A 77 -25.46 12.90 -15.63
N GLY A 78 -26.66 12.50 -15.21
CA GLY A 78 -26.99 11.14 -14.79
C GLY A 78 -27.05 10.92 -13.27
N ASN A 79 -27.92 10.02 -12.85
CA ASN A 79 -27.98 9.53 -11.48
C ASN A 79 -26.91 8.45 -11.29
N VAL A 80 -26.10 8.50 -10.24
CA VAL A 80 -25.11 7.46 -9.91
C VAL A 80 -25.70 6.05 -9.82
N ARG A 81 -27.03 5.94 -9.63
CA ARG A 81 -27.75 4.68 -9.69
C ARG A 81 -27.78 4.01 -11.07
N PHE A 82 -27.54 4.77 -12.14
CA PHE A 82 -27.54 4.23 -13.50
C PHE A 82 -26.43 3.22 -13.73
N VAL A 83 -25.26 3.38 -13.10
CA VAL A 83 -24.21 2.35 -13.18
C VAL A 83 -24.49 1.10 -12.35
N GLN A 84 -25.70 0.97 -11.79
CA GLN A 84 -26.11 -0.11 -10.89
C GLN A 84 -27.53 -0.61 -11.13
N ASP A 85 -28.22 -0.10 -12.16
CA ASP A 85 -29.62 -0.40 -12.43
C ASP A 85 -29.79 -1.58 -13.42
N GLN A 86 -28.68 -2.15 -13.91
CA GLN A 86 -28.65 -3.23 -14.90
C GLN A 86 -29.29 -2.84 -16.24
N ASN A 87 -29.44 -1.55 -16.52
CA ASN A 87 -29.89 -1.01 -17.78
C ASN A 87 -28.73 -0.35 -18.55
N GLN A 88 -28.20 -1.08 -19.52
CA GLN A 88 -27.11 -0.59 -20.39
C GLN A 88 -27.46 0.64 -21.26
N GLN A 89 -28.73 1.10 -21.26
CA GLN A 89 -29.16 2.31 -21.94
C GLN A 89 -29.06 3.56 -21.07
N THR A 90 -29.01 3.42 -19.74
CA THR A 90 -28.75 4.52 -18.82
C THR A 90 -27.25 4.61 -18.55
N TYR A 91 -26.75 5.82 -18.30
CA TYR A 91 -25.32 6.01 -18.05
C TYR A 91 -25.06 7.31 -17.28
N ILE A 92 -23.95 7.33 -16.56
CA ILE A 92 -23.39 8.54 -15.99
C ILE A 92 -22.41 9.17 -16.99
N THR A 93 -22.34 10.49 -17.01
CA THR A 93 -21.37 11.23 -17.83
C THR A 93 -20.41 12.02 -16.95
N PHE A 94 -19.10 11.81 -17.15
CA PHE A 94 -18.08 12.59 -16.47
C PHE A 94 -17.87 13.94 -17.15
N SER A 95 -17.66 14.95 -16.32
CA SER A 95 -17.35 16.33 -16.68
C SER A 95 -16.10 16.40 -17.52
N ASN A 96 -16.16 17.18 -18.59
CA ASN A 96 -15.05 17.38 -19.51
C ASN A 96 -14.15 18.58 -19.14
N GLN A 97 -14.17 19.03 -17.88
CA GLN A 97 -13.29 20.10 -17.39
C GLN A 97 -11.83 19.61 -17.35
N GLU A 98 -11.16 19.55 -18.50
CA GLU A 98 -9.72 19.39 -18.82
C GLU A 98 -8.85 18.41 -17.99
N ALA A 99 -9.42 17.70 -17.03
CA ALA A 99 -8.75 16.70 -16.23
C ALA A 99 -8.65 15.44 -17.08
N THR A 100 -7.41 15.04 -17.36
CA THR A 100 -7.03 13.76 -17.98
C THR A 100 -7.36 12.56 -17.09
N SER A 101 -7.82 12.82 -15.86
CA SER A 101 -8.22 11.84 -14.86
C SER A 101 -9.67 12.06 -14.45
N LYS A 102 -10.46 10.98 -14.45
CA LYS A 102 -11.86 10.94 -14.04
C LYS A 102 -12.02 9.93 -12.90
N THR A 103 -12.56 10.34 -11.76
CA THR A 103 -12.59 9.51 -10.54
C THR A 103 -14.01 9.16 -10.08
N LEU A 104 -14.18 7.93 -9.59
CA LEU A 104 -15.39 7.40 -8.96
C LEU A 104 -15.06 6.93 -7.55
N ASN A 105 -15.78 7.46 -6.57
CA ASN A 105 -15.58 7.17 -5.15
C ASN A 105 -16.74 6.34 -4.58
N PHE A 106 -16.39 5.35 -3.78
CA PHE A 106 -17.31 4.48 -3.06
C PHE A 106 -16.95 4.53 -1.58
N ASN A 107 -17.83 5.09 -0.75
CA ASN A 107 -17.63 5.11 0.70
C ASN A 107 -18.41 3.98 1.35
N ASN A 108 -17.78 3.34 2.32
CA ASN A 108 -18.36 2.28 3.13
C ASN A 108 -18.97 1.14 2.27
N PRO A 109 -18.15 0.43 1.48
CA PRO A 109 -18.63 -0.71 0.70
C PRO A 109 -19.01 -1.93 1.57
N GLY A 110 -18.99 -1.80 2.91
CA GLY A 110 -19.48 -2.83 3.83
C GLY A 110 -18.52 -4.01 4.00
N LEU A 111 -19.07 -5.20 4.33
CA LEU A 111 -18.29 -6.45 4.48
C LEU A 111 -17.90 -7.10 3.15
N LEU A 112 -17.98 -6.36 2.05
CA LEU A 112 -17.76 -6.91 0.72
C LEU A 112 -16.28 -7.20 0.50
N ARG A 113 -16.01 -8.29 -0.22
CA ARG A 113 -14.67 -8.73 -0.63
C ARG A 113 -14.55 -8.80 -2.15
N PRO A 114 -14.75 -7.69 -2.89
CA PRO A 114 -14.68 -7.74 -4.34
C PRO A 114 -13.27 -8.16 -4.79
N SER A 115 -13.21 -8.98 -5.84
CA SER A 115 -11.97 -9.36 -6.53
C SER A 115 -12.05 -9.12 -8.03
N VAL A 116 -13.23 -8.80 -8.54
CA VAL A 116 -13.45 -8.53 -9.95
C VAL A 116 -14.43 -7.37 -10.09
N LEU A 117 -14.05 -6.42 -10.95
CA LEU A 117 -14.86 -5.30 -11.40
C LEU A 117 -15.15 -5.48 -12.88
N LYS A 118 -16.43 -5.54 -13.26
CA LYS A 118 -16.85 -5.45 -14.65
C LYS A 118 -17.42 -4.06 -14.92
N MET A 119 -17.10 -3.54 -16.09
CA MET A 119 -17.45 -2.18 -16.49
C MET A 119 -18.00 -2.20 -17.90
N THR A 120 -19.14 -1.54 -18.10
CA THR A 120 -19.74 -1.34 -19.41
C THR A 120 -19.69 0.14 -19.74
N LEU A 121 -19.04 0.49 -20.85
CA LEU A 121 -19.02 1.85 -21.37
C LEU A 121 -20.34 2.13 -22.10
N ALA A 122 -20.84 3.37 -22.01
CA ALA A 122 -22.03 3.77 -22.77
C ALA A 122 -21.69 3.98 -24.26
N PRO A 123 -22.69 4.02 -25.16
CA PRO A 123 -22.48 4.35 -26.56
C PRO A 123 -21.72 5.66 -26.76
N GLU A 124 -20.94 5.72 -27.84
CA GLU A 124 -20.15 6.91 -28.23
C GLU A 124 -19.09 7.35 -27.19
N THR A 125 -18.71 6.44 -26.30
CA THR A 125 -17.63 6.64 -25.33
C THR A 125 -16.32 6.10 -25.87
N GLN A 126 -15.26 6.89 -25.81
CA GLN A 126 -13.94 6.39 -26.14
C GLN A 126 -13.36 5.60 -24.97
N THR A 127 -12.70 4.47 -25.27
CA THR A 127 -12.03 3.66 -24.25
C THR A 127 -10.95 4.47 -23.53
N PRO A 128 -10.96 4.51 -22.19
CA PRO A 128 -9.88 5.08 -21.39
C PRO A 128 -8.53 4.44 -21.72
N LYS A 129 -7.44 5.18 -21.48
CA LYS A 129 -6.08 4.66 -21.64
C LYS A 129 -5.76 3.65 -20.55
N SER A 130 -6.00 4.05 -19.30
CA SER A 130 -5.65 3.26 -18.13
C SER A 130 -6.70 3.40 -17.03
N VAL A 131 -6.69 2.45 -16.11
CA VAL A 131 -7.51 2.41 -14.91
C VAL A 131 -6.61 2.16 -13.71
N THR A 132 -6.80 2.97 -12.67
CA THR A 132 -6.17 2.82 -11.36
C THR A 132 -7.28 2.54 -10.34
N ILE A 133 -7.06 1.59 -9.43
CA ILE A 133 -7.94 1.32 -8.31
C ILE A 133 -7.15 1.59 -7.03
N ARG A 134 -7.70 2.42 -6.14
CA ARG A 134 -7.13 2.70 -4.82
C ARG A 134 -8.16 2.37 -3.76
N ALA A 135 -7.70 1.98 -2.58
CA ALA A 135 -8.55 1.67 -1.45
C ALA A 135 -7.92 2.13 -0.14
N ILE A 136 -8.76 2.50 0.82
CA ILE A 136 -8.35 2.58 2.23
C ILE A 136 -8.78 1.27 2.89
N LEU A 137 -7.82 0.44 3.32
CA LEU A 137 -8.10 -0.88 3.90
C LEU A 137 -8.43 -0.78 5.42
N PRO A 138 -8.94 -1.86 6.05
CA PRO A 138 -9.18 -1.88 7.48
C PRO A 138 -7.88 -1.68 8.26
N GLY A 139 -7.87 -0.75 9.21
CA GLY A 139 -6.66 -0.38 9.97
C GLY A 139 -5.82 0.71 9.30
N GLU A 140 -6.01 0.98 8.02
CA GLU A 140 -5.29 2.04 7.31
C GLU A 140 -6.06 3.37 7.33
N SER A 141 -5.30 4.48 7.25
CA SER A 141 -5.80 5.86 7.12
C SER A 141 -5.42 6.51 5.78
N GLN A 142 -4.57 5.86 4.98
CA GLN A 142 -4.06 6.35 3.70
C GLN A 142 -4.53 5.50 2.54
N TRP A 143 -4.48 6.04 1.31
CA TRP A 143 -4.84 5.33 0.10
C TRP A 143 -3.75 4.32 -0.31
N SER A 144 -4.11 3.05 -0.30
CA SER A 144 -3.32 1.95 -0.87
C SER A 144 -3.67 1.76 -2.34
N THR A 145 -2.65 1.66 -3.20
CA THR A 145 -2.86 1.40 -4.64
C THR A 145 -3.05 -0.09 -4.89
N ILE A 146 -4.24 -0.47 -5.36
CA ILE A 146 -4.62 -1.87 -5.63
C ILE A 146 -4.29 -2.27 -7.07
N LEU A 147 -4.65 -1.41 -8.03
CA LEU A 147 -4.24 -1.51 -9.43
C LEU A 147 -3.68 -0.16 -9.86
N ASN A 148 -2.51 -0.13 -10.51
CA ASN A 148 -1.87 1.10 -10.94
C ASN A 148 -1.82 1.19 -12.47
N LYS A 149 -2.52 2.17 -13.05
CA LYS A 149 -2.50 2.51 -14.49
C LYS A 149 -2.56 1.29 -15.42
N VAL A 150 -3.43 0.33 -15.11
CA VAL A 150 -3.61 -0.87 -15.92
C VAL A 150 -4.35 -0.48 -17.20
N PRO A 151 -3.94 -0.95 -18.40
CA PRO A 151 -4.67 -0.67 -19.64
C PRO A 151 -6.15 -1.04 -19.51
N PHE A 152 -7.04 -0.16 -19.98
CA PHE A 152 -8.49 -0.34 -19.80
C PHE A 152 -8.98 -1.68 -20.37
N ARG A 153 -9.82 -2.37 -19.60
CA ARG A 153 -10.58 -3.56 -20.00
C ARG A 153 -11.95 -3.53 -19.32
N ASN A 154 -12.94 -4.12 -19.98
CA ASN A 154 -14.30 -4.25 -19.43
C ASN A 154 -14.36 -5.18 -18.20
N THR A 155 -13.31 -5.93 -17.92
CA THR A 155 -13.20 -6.77 -16.72
C THR A 155 -11.80 -6.63 -16.16
N LEU A 156 -11.74 -6.23 -14.89
CA LEU A 156 -10.51 -6.10 -14.12
C LEU A 156 -10.59 -7.03 -12.92
N SER A 157 -9.53 -7.80 -12.71
CA SER A 157 -9.37 -8.64 -11.52
C SER A 157 -8.29 -8.04 -10.63
N PHE A 158 -8.48 -8.11 -9.32
CA PHE A 158 -7.60 -7.55 -8.29
C PHE A 158 -7.75 -8.39 -6.99
N PRO A 159 -6.86 -8.21 -5.98
CA PRO A 159 -6.93 -9.02 -4.76
C PRO A 159 -8.29 -8.86 -4.09
N GLN A 160 -8.77 -9.90 -3.41
CA GLN A 160 -9.88 -9.71 -2.48
C GLN A 160 -9.50 -8.67 -1.42
N ILE A 161 -10.19 -7.55 -1.44
CA ILE A 161 -10.01 -6.44 -0.49
C ILE A 161 -11.27 -6.24 0.32
N GLN A 162 -11.16 -5.77 1.56
CA GLN A 162 -12.31 -5.35 2.38
C GLN A 162 -12.24 -3.84 2.68
N PRO A 163 -12.36 -2.97 1.66
CA PRO A 163 -12.06 -1.55 1.80
C PRO A 163 -13.05 -0.80 2.69
N LYS A 164 -12.59 0.21 3.42
CA LYS A 164 -13.45 1.26 4.03
C LYS A 164 -13.89 2.28 2.98
N GLN A 165 -13.00 2.62 2.05
CA GLN A 165 -13.25 3.49 0.90
C GLN A 165 -12.54 2.92 -0.32
N LEU A 166 -13.13 3.11 -1.50
CA LEU A 166 -12.61 2.64 -2.77
C LEU A 166 -12.71 3.77 -3.80
N GLU A 167 -11.67 3.93 -4.60
CA GLU A 167 -11.59 4.89 -5.70
C GLU A 167 -11.23 4.15 -6.99
N ILE A 168 -11.95 4.46 -8.07
CA ILE A 168 -11.56 4.09 -9.43
C ILE A 168 -11.21 5.37 -10.17
N GLU A 169 -10.00 5.42 -10.71
CA GLU A 169 -9.50 6.51 -11.53
C GLU A 169 -9.33 6.02 -12.97
N PHE A 170 -9.96 6.73 -13.91
CA PHE A 170 -9.84 6.49 -15.35
C PHE A 170 -8.99 7.59 -15.99
N GLU A 171 -7.94 7.18 -16.71
CA GLU A 171 -7.12 8.10 -17.48
C GLU A 171 -7.69 8.24 -18.90
N THR A 172 -8.23 9.41 -19.23
CA THR A 172 -8.81 9.69 -20.55
C THR A 172 -8.77 11.18 -20.87
N ASN A 173 -8.48 11.50 -22.12
CA ASN A 173 -8.53 12.87 -22.65
C ASN A 173 -9.89 13.19 -23.29
N ASN A 174 -10.79 12.21 -23.30
CA ASN A 174 -12.05 12.27 -24.03
C ASN A 174 -13.22 12.04 -23.08
N LEU A 175 -14.42 12.28 -23.60
CA LEU A 175 -15.66 12.04 -22.88
C LEU A 175 -15.71 10.59 -22.37
N LEU A 176 -15.98 10.45 -21.07
CA LEU A 176 -16.20 9.16 -20.41
C LEU A 176 -17.66 9.06 -20.00
N ARG A 177 -18.32 7.99 -20.43
CA ARG A 177 -19.65 7.59 -19.95
C ARG A 177 -19.62 6.13 -19.52
N LEU A 178 -20.15 5.85 -18.34
CA LEU A 178 -20.25 4.50 -17.80
C LEU A 178 -21.72 4.12 -17.72
N ALA A 179 -22.06 2.99 -18.33
CA ALA A 179 -23.39 2.42 -18.30
C ALA A 179 -23.57 1.46 -17.12
N GLU A 180 -22.59 0.61 -16.83
CA GLU A 180 -22.69 -0.36 -15.72
C GLU A 180 -21.36 -0.56 -14.99
N LEU A 181 -21.45 -0.79 -13.69
CA LEU A 181 -20.38 -1.24 -12.82
C LEU A 181 -20.87 -2.42 -11.97
N GLU A 182 -20.30 -3.59 -12.22
CA GLU A 182 -20.64 -4.81 -11.49
C GLU A 182 -19.45 -5.28 -10.66
N TRP A 183 -19.69 -5.52 -9.38
CA TRP A 183 -18.71 -6.08 -8.46
C TRP A 183 -19.01 -7.55 -8.24
N THR A 184 -17.99 -8.39 -8.38
CA THR A 184 -18.11 -9.80 -8.06
C THR A 184 -16.97 -10.22 -7.14
N THR A 185 -17.30 -11.11 -6.21
CA THR A 185 -16.32 -11.80 -5.36
C THR A 185 -16.14 -13.20 -5.93
N THR A 186 -14.91 -13.56 -6.22
CA THR A 186 -14.54 -14.94 -6.50
C THR A 186 -14.74 -15.73 -5.20
N ASN A 187 -15.62 -16.74 -5.17
CA ASN A 187 -15.61 -17.67 -4.02
C ASN A 187 -14.50 -18.71 -4.25
N PRO A 188 -13.37 -18.66 -3.54
CA PRO A 188 -12.27 -19.60 -3.76
C PRO A 188 -12.70 -21.06 -3.50
N ALA A 189 -13.72 -21.30 -2.66
CA ALA A 189 -14.26 -22.63 -2.41
C ALA A 189 -15.05 -23.22 -3.60
N LEU A 190 -15.42 -22.41 -4.59
CA LEU A 190 -16.13 -22.83 -5.81
C LEU A 190 -15.23 -22.83 -7.06
N VAL A 191 -13.95 -22.45 -6.93
CA VAL A 191 -12.99 -22.47 -8.03
C VAL A 191 -12.58 -23.92 -8.28
N LYS A 192 -13.21 -24.55 -9.28
CA LYS A 192 -12.95 -25.96 -9.65
C LYS A 192 -11.61 -26.15 -10.36
N SER A 193 -11.12 -25.13 -11.07
CA SER A 193 -9.82 -25.16 -11.76
C SER A 193 -9.37 -23.75 -12.18
N GLN A 194 -8.06 -23.55 -12.32
CA GLN A 194 -7.48 -22.39 -13.01
C GLN A 194 -6.65 -22.87 -14.20
N GLN A 195 -6.47 -21.99 -15.20
CA GLN A 195 -5.54 -22.24 -16.28
C GLN A 195 -4.59 -21.06 -16.50
N ILE A 196 -3.35 -21.37 -16.86
CA ILE A 196 -2.30 -20.42 -17.20
C ILE A 196 -1.89 -20.65 -18.65
N SER A 197 -2.07 -19.64 -19.50
CA SER A 197 -1.64 -19.70 -20.91
C SER A 197 -0.53 -18.70 -21.19
N PHE A 198 0.53 -19.13 -21.89
CA PHE A 198 1.67 -18.30 -22.31
C PHE A 198 2.39 -18.94 -23.52
N TYR A 199 3.31 -18.20 -24.15
CA TYR A 199 4.06 -18.66 -25.32
C TYR A 199 5.35 -19.39 -24.91
N ALA A 200 5.60 -20.57 -25.47
CA ALA A 200 6.80 -21.37 -25.17
C ALA A 200 7.26 -22.22 -26.37
N ALA A 201 8.54 -22.58 -26.37
CA ALA A 201 9.20 -23.54 -27.25
C ALA A 201 9.54 -24.85 -26.50
N GLU A 202 9.91 -25.88 -27.26
CA GLU A 202 10.35 -27.16 -26.69
C GLU A 202 11.62 -26.98 -25.86
N GLY A 203 11.61 -27.49 -24.63
CA GLY A 203 12.73 -27.39 -23.69
C GLY A 203 12.78 -26.09 -22.87
N ASP A 204 11.89 -25.13 -23.13
CA ASP A 204 11.84 -23.91 -22.31
C ASP A 204 11.48 -24.25 -20.86
N SER A 205 12.23 -23.66 -19.93
CA SER A 205 12.07 -23.88 -18.49
C SER A 205 11.57 -22.61 -17.80
N PHE A 206 10.62 -22.78 -16.88
CA PHE A 206 9.96 -21.67 -16.19
C PHE A 206 9.86 -21.92 -14.68
N ILE A 207 9.74 -20.81 -13.93
CA ILE A 207 9.41 -20.78 -12.51
C ILE A 207 8.09 -20.02 -12.37
N LEU A 208 7.09 -20.70 -11.79
CA LEU A 208 5.83 -20.09 -11.40
C LEU A 208 5.82 -19.84 -9.89
N PHE A 209 5.79 -18.58 -9.49
CA PHE A 209 5.62 -18.17 -8.10
C PHE A 209 4.14 -17.99 -7.78
N THR A 210 3.69 -18.45 -6.61
CA THR A 210 2.28 -18.46 -6.21
C THR A 210 2.09 -18.04 -4.76
N GLN A 211 0.89 -17.57 -4.42
CA GLN A 211 0.46 -17.22 -3.07
C GLN A 211 -0.64 -18.20 -2.63
N PRO A 212 -0.29 -19.36 -2.04
CA PRO A 212 -1.28 -20.33 -1.63
C PRO A 212 -1.81 -19.91 -0.25
N SER A 213 -2.87 -19.11 -0.23
CA SER A 213 -3.66 -18.90 0.98
C SER A 213 -4.97 -19.67 0.86
N PHE A 214 -4.98 -20.93 1.33
CA PHE A 214 -5.97 -21.54 2.22
C PHE A 214 -5.74 -23.06 2.30
N GLY A 215 -5.09 -23.48 3.39
CA GLY A 215 -5.03 -24.88 3.81
C GLY A 215 -4.00 -25.71 3.04
N GLN A 216 -3.16 -26.42 3.78
CA GLN A 216 -2.35 -27.51 3.26
C GLN A 216 -3.20 -28.37 2.33
N ASN A 217 -2.81 -28.56 1.06
CA ASN A 217 -2.87 -29.86 0.41
C ASN A 217 -2.22 -29.81 -0.97
N ARG A 218 -1.22 -30.69 -1.12
CA ARG A 218 -0.58 -31.15 -2.36
C ARG A 218 -1.44 -30.92 -3.59
N ILE A 219 -0.87 -30.25 -4.59
CA ILE A 219 -1.35 -30.28 -5.98
C ILE A 219 -1.41 -31.76 -6.41
N THR A 220 -2.58 -32.39 -6.29
CA THR A 220 -2.81 -33.71 -6.87
C THR A 220 -3.19 -33.50 -8.31
N SER A 221 -2.37 -33.98 -9.25
CA SER A 221 -2.73 -34.03 -10.66
C SER A 221 -3.86 -35.06 -10.86
N ALA A 222 -4.99 -34.64 -11.43
CA ALA A 222 -6.04 -35.54 -11.89
C ALA A 222 -6.91 -34.86 -12.97
N VAL A 223 -7.34 -35.69 -13.90
CA VAL A 223 -8.08 -35.38 -15.11
C VAL A 223 -9.53 -34.98 -14.77
N ASP A 224 -10.03 -33.87 -15.31
CA ASP A 224 -11.29 -33.91 -16.05
C ASP A 224 -11.49 -32.73 -17.01
N SER A 225 -12.05 -33.05 -18.18
CA SER A 225 -12.30 -32.16 -19.31
C SER A 225 -13.65 -31.45 -19.16
N PRO A 226 -13.79 -30.21 -19.63
CA PRO A 226 -14.97 -29.94 -20.45
C PRO A 226 -14.62 -29.18 -21.74
N THR A 227 -14.83 -29.90 -22.84
CA THR A 227 -15.42 -29.45 -24.11
C THR A 227 -15.67 -27.94 -24.29
N ARG A 228 -14.78 -27.27 -25.05
CA ARG A 228 -15.01 -26.78 -26.44
C ARG A 228 -14.21 -25.48 -26.70
N LYS A 229 -13.37 -25.53 -27.76
CA LYS A 229 -12.68 -24.44 -28.50
C LYS A 229 -11.30 -23.94 -28.00
N GLU A 230 -10.29 -24.77 -28.19
CA GLU A 230 -9.05 -24.42 -28.90
C GLU A 230 -8.34 -25.72 -29.32
N LEU A 231 -8.56 -26.15 -30.57
CA LEU A 231 -8.29 -27.54 -31.01
C LEU A 231 -6.79 -27.89 -31.13
N ASN A 232 -5.87 -26.93 -30.95
CA ASN A 232 -4.43 -27.12 -31.19
C ASN A 232 -3.50 -26.70 -30.03
N THR A 233 -4.05 -26.21 -28.92
CA THR A 233 -3.27 -25.73 -27.78
C THR A 233 -3.01 -26.91 -26.83
N PRO A 234 -1.76 -27.37 -26.67
CA PRO A 234 -1.46 -28.49 -25.78
C PRO A 234 -1.71 -28.10 -24.32
N VAL A 235 -2.34 -29.01 -23.59
CA VAL A 235 -2.71 -28.83 -22.17
C VAL A 235 -1.81 -29.70 -21.31
N PHE A 236 -1.14 -29.08 -20.34
CA PHE A 236 -0.21 -29.74 -19.43
C PHE A 236 -0.64 -29.58 -17.97
N ASN A 237 -0.20 -30.51 -17.12
CA ASN A 237 -0.37 -30.43 -15.67
C ASN A 237 0.91 -29.90 -15.03
N LEU A 238 0.78 -28.99 -14.06
CA LEU A 238 1.92 -28.51 -13.29
C LEU A 238 2.38 -29.55 -12.26
N PRO A 239 3.69 -29.63 -11.96
CA PRO A 239 4.18 -30.42 -10.85
C PRO A 239 3.78 -29.79 -9.50
N PRO A 240 3.92 -30.53 -8.38
CA PRO A 240 3.67 -29.98 -7.06
C PRO A 240 4.52 -28.74 -6.74
N ALA A 241 3.93 -27.80 -6.01
CA ALA A 241 4.62 -26.62 -5.55
C ALA A 241 5.61 -26.92 -4.42
N MET A 242 6.67 -26.12 -4.37
CA MET A 242 7.69 -26.13 -3.31
C MET A 242 7.66 -24.80 -2.57
N GLU A 243 8.10 -24.79 -1.31
CA GLU A 243 8.30 -23.55 -0.56
C GLU A 243 9.32 -22.63 -1.26
N ASN A 244 9.04 -21.33 -1.22
CA ASN A 244 9.95 -20.33 -1.74
C ASN A 244 10.93 -19.91 -0.63
N PRO A 245 12.23 -20.26 -0.74
CA PRO A 245 13.22 -19.95 0.29
C PRO A 245 13.52 -18.44 0.43
N ILE A 246 12.99 -17.60 -0.46
CA ILE A 246 13.13 -16.14 -0.42
C ILE A 246 12.03 -15.50 0.44
N TYR A 247 10.97 -16.24 0.79
CA TYR A 247 9.81 -15.72 1.51
C TYR A 247 10.15 -15.21 2.91
N ASP A 248 11.00 -15.93 3.65
CA ASP A 248 11.48 -15.54 4.97
C ASP A 248 12.79 -14.74 4.87
N ARG A 249 12.77 -13.64 4.11
CA ARG A 249 13.91 -12.70 4.01
C ARG A 249 13.87 -11.72 5.18
N ASP A 250 15.05 -11.39 5.68
CA ASP A 250 15.33 -10.34 6.66
C ASP A 250 16.48 -9.50 6.05
N PHE A 251 16.14 -8.34 5.48
CA PHE A 251 17.02 -7.54 4.63
C PHE A 251 18.09 -6.82 5.45
N ASP A 252 17.72 -6.25 6.60
CA ASP A 252 18.61 -5.48 7.47
C ASP A 252 19.19 -6.30 8.64
N LYS A 253 18.76 -7.56 8.78
CA LYS A 253 19.30 -8.58 9.68
C LYS A 253 19.08 -8.26 11.16
N ASP A 254 17.95 -7.65 11.47
CA ASP A 254 17.58 -7.33 12.85
C ASP A 254 16.87 -8.48 13.59
N GLY A 255 16.56 -9.57 12.87
CA GLY A 255 15.90 -10.76 13.40
C GLY A 255 14.38 -10.77 13.21
N ILE A 256 13.82 -9.75 12.54
CA ILE A 256 12.43 -9.67 12.12
C ILE A 256 12.41 -9.85 10.59
N PHE A 257 11.51 -10.71 10.11
CA PHE A 257 11.41 -10.89 8.65
C PHE A 257 10.78 -9.66 7.99
N ASP A 258 11.18 -9.32 6.76
CA ASP A 258 10.70 -8.17 5.97
C ASP A 258 9.16 -8.09 5.89
N SER A 259 8.47 -9.23 6.03
CA SER A 259 6.99 -9.32 6.03
C SER A 259 6.31 -8.89 7.34
N GLN A 260 7.08 -8.79 8.42
CA GLN A 260 6.65 -8.44 9.78
C GLN A 260 7.42 -7.23 10.33
N ASP A 261 8.42 -6.77 9.61
CA ASP A 261 9.27 -5.63 9.94
C ASP A 261 8.59 -4.31 9.51
N LEU A 262 8.43 -3.40 10.47
CA LEU A 262 7.84 -2.07 10.25
C LEU A 262 8.84 -1.09 9.64
N CYS A 263 10.12 -1.44 9.63
CA CYS A 263 11.21 -0.72 8.98
C CYS A 263 12.16 -1.66 8.20
N PRO A 264 11.74 -2.29 7.07
CA PRO A 264 12.46 -3.36 6.33
C PRO A 264 13.88 -3.06 5.79
N ARG A 265 14.45 -1.91 6.12
CA ARG A 265 15.75 -1.44 5.67
C ARG A 265 16.56 -0.79 6.80
N VAL A 266 16.03 -0.73 8.01
CA VAL A 266 16.62 -0.08 9.17
C VAL A 266 16.60 -1.08 10.30
N THR A 267 17.78 -1.57 10.68
CA THR A 267 17.92 -2.58 11.73
C THR A 267 17.31 -2.11 13.05
N ASP A 268 16.12 -2.61 13.39
CA ASP A 268 15.40 -2.30 14.64
C ASP A 268 14.69 -3.54 15.20
N PRO A 269 15.39 -4.36 16.01
CA PRO A 269 14.82 -5.56 16.62
C PRO A 269 13.62 -5.29 17.55
N SER A 270 13.35 -4.04 17.92
CA SER A 270 12.24 -3.68 18.79
C SER A 270 10.90 -3.61 18.05
N ASN A 271 10.93 -3.37 16.73
CA ASN A 271 9.76 -3.18 15.88
C ASN A 271 8.73 -2.21 16.48
N ALA A 272 9.21 -1.14 17.13
CA ALA A 272 8.35 -0.22 17.85
C ALA A 272 7.51 0.62 16.88
N ASP A 273 6.23 0.79 17.20
CA ASP A 273 5.28 1.64 16.48
C ASP A 273 4.37 2.27 17.53
N THR A 274 4.81 3.43 18.03
CA THR A 274 4.19 4.11 19.18
C THR A 274 2.82 4.67 18.83
N ASP A 275 2.66 5.18 17.61
CA ASP A 275 1.41 5.80 17.15
C ASP A 275 0.45 4.82 16.44
N LYS A 276 0.93 3.59 16.17
CA LYS A 276 0.21 2.47 15.54
C LYS A 276 -0.21 2.75 14.11
N ASN A 277 0.60 3.47 13.36
CA ASN A 277 0.32 3.81 11.96
C ASN A 277 0.85 2.76 10.97
N GLY A 278 1.55 1.72 11.44
CA GLY A 278 2.10 0.64 10.62
C GLY A 278 3.46 0.96 9.98
N LYS A 279 4.10 2.05 10.40
CA LYS A 279 5.48 2.40 10.11
C LYS A 279 6.25 2.42 11.43
N GLY A 280 7.45 1.85 11.46
CA GLY A 280 8.20 1.78 12.72
C GLY A 280 8.78 3.13 13.10
N ASP A 281 8.86 3.39 14.41
CA ASP A 281 9.42 4.61 14.99
C ASP A 281 10.84 4.88 14.44
N ALA A 282 11.62 3.82 14.18
CA ALA A 282 12.99 3.88 13.66
C ALA A 282 13.13 4.43 12.23
N CYS A 283 12.08 4.37 11.42
CA CYS A 283 12.08 4.85 10.03
C CYS A 283 11.03 5.92 9.76
N GLU A 284 10.34 6.40 10.80
CA GLU A 284 9.34 7.45 10.72
C GLU A 284 9.98 8.84 10.60
N ASP A 285 9.45 9.68 9.71
CA ASP A 285 9.88 11.06 9.42
C ASP A 285 8.57 11.87 9.21
N PRO A 286 7.96 12.40 10.27
CA PRO A 286 6.62 12.98 10.25
C PRO A 286 6.55 14.30 9.47
N ASP A 287 7.62 15.09 9.52
CA ASP A 287 7.67 16.44 8.96
C ASP A 287 8.40 16.54 7.60
N GLN A 288 8.95 15.41 7.13
CA GLN A 288 9.55 15.20 5.81
C GLN A 288 10.76 16.10 5.56
N ASP A 289 11.51 16.41 6.61
CA ASP A 289 12.72 17.19 6.49
C ASP A 289 13.94 16.33 6.08
N GLY A 290 13.85 15.00 6.27
CA GLY A 290 14.85 14.02 5.89
C GLY A 290 15.59 13.37 7.05
N TYR A 291 15.22 13.70 8.30
CA TYR A 291 15.67 13.01 9.51
C TYR A 291 14.55 12.12 10.05
N ASN A 292 14.89 10.95 10.59
CA ASN A 292 13.89 10.12 11.27
C ASN A 292 13.61 10.69 12.67
N SER A 293 12.46 10.35 13.26
CA SER A 293 11.96 10.89 14.53
C SER A 293 12.92 10.65 15.71
N ILE A 294 13.84 9.69 15.58
CA ILE A 294 14.84 9.35 16.61
C ILE A 294 16.09 10.25 16.48
N GLU A 295 16.44 10.67 15.27
CA GLU A 295 17.60 11.53 14.98
C GLU A 295 17.23 13.01 14.86
N ASP A 296 15.95 13.33 14.72
CA ASP A 296 15.42 14.68 14.54
C ASP A 296 15.22 15.40 15.88
N ASN A 297 15.83 16.58 16.04
CA ASN A 297 15.64 17.43 17.23
C ASN A 297 14.34 18.24 17.21
N CYS A 298 13.57 18.21 16.11
CA CYS A 298 12.21 18.72 16.00
C CYS A 298 11.29 17.78 15.19
N PRO A 299 10.94 16.58 15.71
CA PRO A 299 10.25 15.49 14.96
C PRO A 299 8.94 15.84 14.25
N TYR A 300 8.35 16.99 14.51
CA TYR A 300 7.06 17.42 13.96
C TYR A 300 7.13 18.80 13.29
N VAL A 301 8.32 19.42 13.20
CA VAL A 301 8.52 20.78 12.67
C VAL A 301 9.77 20.82 11.81
N SER A 302 9.55 20.74 10.49
CA SER A 302 10.63 20.62 9.51
C SER A 302 11.76 21.64 9.71
N ASN A 303 12.95 21.14 9.97
CA ASN A 303 14.15 21.92 10.23
C ASN A 303 15.39 21.19 9.69
N ARG A 304 15.50 21.11 8.36
CA ARG A 304 16.60 20.42 7.65
C ARG A 304 18.03 20.77 8.08
N ASP A 305 18.24 21.92 8.69
CA ASP A 305 19.53 22.37 9.19
C ASP A 305 19.85 21.84 10.60
N GLN A 306 18.86 21.26 11.29
CA GLN A 306 18.94 20.68 12.63
C GLN A 306 19.62 21.65 13.61
N LEU A 307 19.36 22.95 13.43
CA LEU A 307 20.00 23.99 14.22
C LEU A 307 19.47 23.93 15.65
N ASP A 308 20.40 23.83 16.59
CA ASP A 308 20.19 23.84 18.04
C ASP A 308 21.29 24.73 18.63
N SER A 309 20.93 25.99 18.88
CA SER A 309 21.85 27.07 19.19
C SER A 309 22.41 26.98 20.61
N ASP A 310 21.64 26.46 21.57
CA ASP A 310 22.05 26.33 22.98
C ASP A 310 22.37 24.89 23.41
N ARG A 311 22.12 23.90 22.54
CA ARG A 311 22.52 22.49 22.63
C ARG A 311 21.81 21.72 23.72
N ASP A 312 20.54 22.01 23.94
CA ASP A 312 19.71 21.29 24.91
C ASP A 312 19.06 20.02 24.30
N GLY A 313 19.15 19.83 22.98
CA GLY A 313 18.59 18.71 22.24
C GLY A 313 17.23 18.99 21.60
N LEU A 314 16.67 20.19 21.76
CA LEU A 314 15.51 20.68 21.02
C LEU A 314 16.00 21.65 19.93
N GLY A 315 15.50 21.50 18.70
CA GLY A 315 15.89 22.41 17.64
C GLY A 315 15.27 23.80 17.81
N ASP A 316 15.98 24.84 17.36
CA ASP A 316 15.54 26.25 17.41
C ASP A 316 14.16 26.46 16.78
N LYS A 317 13.72 25.56 15.90
CA LYS A 317 12.41 25.62 15.22
C LYS A 317 11.23 25.15 16.07
N CYS A 318 11.46 24.29 17.05
CA CYS A 318 10.44 23.74 17.93
C CYS A 318 10.68 24.05 19.41
N ASP A 319 11.75 24.80 19.72
CA ASP A 319 11.99 25.35 21.05
C ASP A 319 11.27 26.69 21.24
N ASP A 320 10.16 26.66 22.01
CA ASP A 320 9.39 27.86 22.39
C ASP A 320 10.08 28.69 23.50
N THR A 321 11.18 28.19 24.06
CA THR A 321 11.90 28.79 25.20
C THR A 321 13.21 29.49 24.83
N GLU A 322 13.55 29.49 23.54
CA GLU A 322 14.77 30.05 22.97
C GLU A 322 15.19 31.36 23.65
N GLY A 323 16.32 31.32 24.37
CA GLY A 323 16.96 32.51 24.94
C GLY A 323 16.39 33.01 26.28
N ARG A 324 15.68 32.18 27.05
CA ARG A 324 15.33 32.55 28.43
C ARG A 324 16.55 32.53 29.34
N LEU A 325 16.77 33.63 30.07
CA LEU A 325 17.78 33.72 31.13
C LEU A 325 17.65 32.60 32.20
N SER A 326 16.48 31.98 32.34
CA SER A 326 16.25 30.86 33.27
C SER A 326 16.90 29.54 32.83
N GLU A 327 17.26 29.42 31.55
CA GLU A 327 17.84 28.22 30.95
C GLU A 327 19.37 28.27 31.03
N GLN A 328 19.93 29.46 30.81
CA GLN A 328 21.38 29.69 30.83
C GLN A 328 21.97 29.89 32.23
N SER A 329 21.13 30.07 33.26
CA SER A 329 21.56 30.37 34.62
C SER A 329 20.90 29.43 35.61
N ASP A 330 21.72 28.57 36.22
CA ASP A 330 21.30 27.80 37.38
C ASP A 330 20.61 28.70 38.42
N TRP A 331 19.47 28.25 38.92
CA TRP A 331 18.60 28.98 39.86
C TRP A 331 19.33 29.58 41.08
N TRP A 332 20.49 29.05 41.46
CA TRP A 332 21.32 29.55 42.56
C TRP A 332 22.04 30.88 42.26
N ILE A 333 22.25 31.22 40.98
CA ILE A 333 22.82 32.51 40.57
C ILE A 333 21.81 33.64 40.84
N ASN A 334 20.54 33.42 40.50
CA ASN A 334 19.45 34.36 40.80
C ASN A 334 19.23 34.52 42.32
N LEU A 335 19.38 33.43 43.07
CA LEU A 335 19.34 33.46 44.54
C LEU A 335 20.49 34.30 45.12
N SER A 336 21.69 34.20 44.54
CA SER A 336 22.89 34.93 44.97
C SER A 336 22.77 36.44 44.74
N PHE A 337 22.19 36.86 43.62
CA PHE A 337 21.86 38.27 43.37
C PHE A 337 20.83 38.81 44.38
N GLY A 338 19.82 38.02 44.71
CA GLY A 338 18.83 38.37 45.74
C GLY A 338 19.48 38.58 47.12
N VAL A 339 20.37 37.67 47.54
CA VAL A 339 21.09 37.77 48.81
C VAL A 339 22.04 38.97 48.84
N MET A 340 22.72 39.27 47.73
CA MET A 340 23.60 40.44 47.60
C MET A 340 22.85 41.76 47.73
N ILE A 341 21.66 41.88 47.14
CA ILE A 341 20.81 43.07 47.26
C ILE A 341 20.34 43.26 48.70
N ILE A 342 19.92 42.18 49.37
CA ILE A 342 19.51 42.22 50.79
C ILE A 342 20.68 42.64 51.69
N ALA A 343 21.88 42.12 51.45
CA ALA A 343 23.08 42.49 52.20
C ALA A 343 23.46 43.97 52.00
N LEU A 344 23.34 44.49 50.78
CA LEU A 344 23.57 45.91 50.47
C LEU A 344 22.57 46.84 51.18
N LEU A 345 21.29 46.47 51.20
CA LEU A 345 20.27 47.21 51.94
C LEU A 345 20.55 47.22 53.45
N PHE A 346 21.03 46.10 54.01
CA PHE A 346 21.45 46.01 55.41
C PHE A 346 22.66 46.89 55.74
N LEU A 347 23.61 47.01 54.81
CA LEU A 347 24.80 47.85 54.98
C LEU A 347 24.45 49.35 54.90
N MET A 348 23.54 49.73 54.00
CA MET A 348 23.07 51.12 53.90
C MET A 348 22.25 51.54 55.14
N GLY A 349 21.45 50.63 55.72
CA GLY A 349 20.65 50.88 56.93
C GLY A 349 21.46 51.08 58.23
N ARG A 350 22.72 50.63 58.28
CA ARG A 350 23.58 50.78 59.48
C ARG A 350 24.15 52.18 59.68
N SER A 351 24.10 53.05 58.67
CA SER A 351 24.65 54.41 58.76
C SER A 351 23.80 55.40 59.56
N ALA A 352 22.58 55.03 59.98
CA ALA A 352 21.60 55.93 60.58
C ALA A 352 21.35 55.75 62.09
N TRP A 353 22.23 55.07 62.84
CA TRP A 353 22.06 54.90 64.30
C TRP A 353 22.86 55.95 65.11
N PRO A 354 22.21 56.79 65.94
CA PRO A 354 22.90 57.81 66.73
C PRO A 354 23.69 57.17 67.90
N LYS A 355 24.97 57.55 68.03
CA LYS A 355 25.85 57.09 69.11
C LYS A 355 25.47 57.75 70.44
N VAL A 356 25.04 56.96 71.41
CA VAL A 356 24.86 57.38 72.81
C VAL A 356 26.23 57.54 73.47
N LYS A 357 26.54 58.72 74.02
CA LYS A 357 27.77 58.97 74.81
C LYS A 357 27.63 58.42 76.23
N PRO A 358 28.66 57.73 76.78
CA PRO A 358 28.66 57.30 78.17
C PRO A 358 28.89 58.49 79.13
N LYS A 359 28.13 58.52 80.25
CA LYS A 359 28.36 59.42 81.40
C LYS A 359 29.47 58.84 82.28
N ASN A 360 30.54 59.61 82.52
CA ASN A 360 31.53 59.32 83.57
C ASN A 360 30.98 59.72 84.95
N LYS A 361 31.42 58.97 85.97
CA LYS A 361 31.20 59.25 87.41
C LYS A 361 31.76 60.59 87.84
#